data_AF-A0A7Y0JXR0-F1
#
_entry.id   AF-A0A7Y0JXR0-F1
#
_cell.length_a   1.000
_cell.length_b   1.000
_cell.length_c   1.000
_cell.angle_alpha   90.00
_cell.angle_beta   90.00
_cell.angle_gamma   90.00
#
_symmetry.space_group_name_H-M   'P 1'
#
loop_
_entity.id
_entity.type
_entity.pdbx_description
1 polymer ?
#
loop_
_entity_poly.entity_id
_entity_poly.type
_entity_poly.pdbx_seq_one_letter_code
_entity_poly.pdbx_strand_id
1 'polypeptide(L)'
;MKRTAAGAASILVALTTILLLVTGWIADVAGAAGAVFSQQFEGWLRDHAVMIFWVAIGTAIILAAAIVLLVRDKRHLEGELQSLSGEKITSEESRNRLTVELEKLKRQPSSHDFGLFQRFLSEFPENGETMDYLTQWFHGRNWEWKKLDELSTFNNLWTSNVEFLDSEMQYLLQDLQQKSAIFLSEIAGNSFMDNAYEEVTALRHDQFENDGEFNHKADALQKLGDEVAAAHKKLVRMGYERRLA
;
A
#
# COMPACT_ATOMS: atom_id res chain seq x y z
N MET A 1 -15.98 2.55 -27.37
CA MET A 1 -16.46 3.76 -28.08
C MET A 1 -15.26 4.44 -28.73
N LYS A 2 -15.03 4.24 -30.05
CA LYS A 2 -13.83 4.73 -30.78
C LYS A 2 -14.20 5.53 -32.05
N ARG A 3 -15.39 6.14 -32.12
CA ARG A 3 -15.94 6.71 -33.36
C ARG A 3 -16.01 8.25 -33.45
N THR A 4 -15.62 9.01 -32.43
CA THR A 4 -15.80 10.48 -32.44
C THR A 4 -14.53 11.29 -32.78
N ALA A 5 -13.33 10.79 -32.46
CA ALA A 5 -12.09 11.52 -32.76
C ALA A 5 -11.73 11.54 -34.27
N ALA A 6 -12.17 10.55 -35.05
CA ALA A 6 -11.89 10.48 -36.48
C ALA A 6 -12.68 11.53 -37.30
N GLY A 7 -13.87 11.93 -36.83
CA GLY A 7 -14.71 12.90 -37.54
C GLY A 7 -14.16 14.33 -37.47
N ALA A 8 -13.67 14.77 -36.31
CA ALA A 8 -13.13 16.11 -36.12
C ALA A 8 -11.80 16.32 -36.87
N ALA A 9 -10.94 15.29 -36.90
CA ALA A 9 -9.69 15.34 -37.67
C ALA A 9 -9.95 15.42 -39.18
N SER A 10 -10.93 14.68 -39.71
CA SER A 10 -11.29 14.75 -41.13
C SER A 10 -11.87 16.10 -41.54
N ILE A 11 -12.63 16.78 -40.67
CA ILE A 11 -13.18 18.11 -40.95
C ILE A 11 -12.07 19.17 -40.92
N LEU A 12 -11.14 19.08 -39.95
CA LEU A 12 -10.02 20.03 -39.86
C LEU A 12 -9.06 19.88 -41.05
N VAL A 13 -8.78 18.64 -41.49
CA VAL A 13 -7.95 18.35 -42.66
C VAL A 13 -8.64 18.83 -43.95
N ALA A 14 -9.96 18.63 -44.08
CA ALA A 14 -10.71 19.13 -45.23
C ALA A 14 -10.70 20.67 -45.30
N LEU A 15 -10.89 21.34 -44.16
CA LEU A 15 -10.86 22.81 -44.08
C LEU A 15 -9.46 23.39 -44.33
N THR A 16 -8.40 22.76 -43.82
CA THR A 16 -7.01 23.19 -44.11
C THR A 16 -6.63 22.92 -45.56
N THR A 17 -7.11 21.84 -46.17
CA THR A 17 -6.88 21.55 -47.60
C THR A 17 -7.61 22.54 -48.50
N ILE A 18 -8.86 22.91 -48.16
CA ILE A 18 -9.61 23.96 -48.86
C ILE A 18 -8.94 25.32 -48.67
N LEU A 19 -8.49 25.64 -47.46
CA LEU A 19 -7.78 26.89 -47.19
C LEU A 19 -6.45 26.95 -47.96
N LEU A 20 -5.66 25.87 -48.01
CA LEU A 20 -4.41 25.78 -48.77
C LEU A 20 -4.63 25.83 -50.29
N LEU A 21 -5.72 25.24 -50.80
CA LEU A 21 -6.12 25.36 -52.20
C LEU A 21 -6.53 26.81 -52.54
N VAL A 22 -7.28 27.47 -51.66
CA VAL A 22 -7.70 28.86 -51.85
C VAL A 22 -6.52 29.83 -51.72
N THR A 23 -5.63 29.66 -50.74
CA THR A 23 -4.44 30.52 -50.58
C THR A 23 -3.36 30.23 -51.61
N GLY A 24 -3.22 28.97 -52.07
CA GLY A 24 -2.29 28.58 -53.13
C GLY A 24 -2.72 29.15 -54.50
N TRP A 25 -4.01 29.12 -54.81
CA TRP A 25 -4.55 29.78 -56.00
C TRP A 25 -4.43 31.31 -55.92
N ILE A 26 -4.61 31.91 -54.75
CA ILE A 26 -4.43 33.35 -54.57
C ILE A 26 -2.94 33.74 -54.65
N ALA A 27 -2.01 32.91 -54.18
CA ALA A 27 -0.57 33.21 -54.21
C ALA A 27 0.04 33.08 -55.63
N ASP A 28 -0.35 32.08 -56.42
CA ASP A 28 0.10 31.95 -57.82
C ASP A 28 -0.52 33.02 -58.73
N VAL A 29 -1.75 33.46 -58.45
CA VAL A 29 -2.37 34.58 -59.16
C VAL A 29 -1.78 35.92 -58.69
N ALA A 30 -1.47 36.11 -57.41
CA ALA A 30 -0.94 37.37 -56.89
C ALA A 30 0.54 37.62 -57.28
N GLY A 31 1.36 36.57 -57.42
CA GLY A 31 2.75 36.70 -57.83
C GLY A 31 2.94 37.12 -59.30
N ALA A 32 2.06 36.65 -60.19
CA ALA A 32 2.11 36.97 -61.62
C ALA A 32 1.22 38.15 -62.04
N ALA A 33 0.20 38.51 -61.25
CA ALA A 33 -0.77 39.56 -61.59
C ALA A 33 -0.59 40.87 -60.81
N GLY A 34 0.31 40.93 -59.82
CA GLY A 34 0.48 42.08 -58.91
C GLY A 34 0.90 43.41 -59.57
N ALA A 35 1.47 43.39 -60.77
CA ALA A 35 1.86 44.61 -61.48
C ALA A 35 0.86 45.09 -62.55
N VAL A 36 -0.01 44.21 -63.06
CA VAL A 36 -0.99 44.54 -64.12
C VAL A 36 -2.37 44.87 -63.55
N PHE A 37 -2.68 44.40 -62.34
CA PHE A 37 -4.02 44.56 -61.77
C PHE A 37 -4.27 45.84 -60.98
N SER A 38 -3.28 46.65 -60.57
CA SER A 38 -3.58 47.74 -59.61
C SER A 38 -4.54 48.81 -60.16
N GLN A 39 -4.47 49.17 -61.45
CA GLN A 39 -5.39 50.15 -62.04
C GLN A 39 -6.74 49.56 -62.49
N GLN A 40 -6.76 48.35 -63.05
CA GLN A 40 -8.02 47.69 -63.45
C GLN A 40 -8.81 47.16 -62.25
N PHE A 41 -8.14 46.77 -61.17
CA PHE A 41 -8.77 46.31 -59.95
C PHE A 41 -9.43 47.46 -59.19
N GLU A 42 -8.84 48.67 -59.15
CA GLU A 42 -9.51 49.85 -58.55
C GLU A 42 -10.82 50.22 -59.28
N GLY A 43 -10.85 50.13 -60.61
CA GLY A 43 -12.07 50.33 -61.41
C GLY A 43 -13.10 49.22 -61.16
N TRP A 44 -12.64 47.96 -61.18
CA TRP A 44 -13.50 46.79 -60.94
C TRP A 44 -14.09 46.79 -59.51
N LEU A 45 -13.32 47.18 -58.50
CA LEU A 45 -13.76 47.33 -57.11
C LEU A 45 -14.84 48.43 -56.97
N ARG A 46 -14.75 49.52 -57.74
CA ARG A 46 -15.80 50.56 -57.78
C ARG A 46 -17.08 50.05 -58.44
N ASP A 47 -16.96 49.36 -59.57
CA ASP A 47 -18.12 48.89 -60.34
C ASP A 47 -18.80 47.68 -59.68
N HIS A 48 -18.08 46.92 -58.85
CA HIS A 48 -18.58 45.71 -58.17
C HIS A 48 -18.59 45.84 -56.65
N ALA A 49 -18.64 47.07 -56.11
CA ALA A 49 -18.66 47.35 -54.67
C ALA A 49 -19.74 46.54 -53.92
N VAL A 50 -20.90 46.33 -54.56
CA VAL A 50 -22.00 45.50 -54.04
C VAL A 50 -21.59 44.03 -53.91
N MET A 51 -20.89 43.47 -54.89
CA MET A 51 -20.42 42.07 -54.84
C MET A 51 -19.41 41.86 -53.72
N ILE A 52 -18.47 42.79 -53.55
CA ILE A 52 -17.44 42.74 -52.50
C ILE A 52 -18.07 42.83 -51.11
N PHE A 53 -19.06 43.71 -50.96
CA PHE A 53 -19.86 43.80 -49.73
C PHE A 53 -20.51 42.45 -49.38
N TRP A 54 -21.10 41.76 -50.35
CA TRP A 54 -21.71 40.45 -50.13
C TRP A 54 -20.69 39.34 -49.83
N VAL A 55 -19.51 39.36 -50.46
CA VAL A 55 -18.42 38.41 -50.15
C VAL A 55 -17.90 38.63 -48.72
N ALA A 56 -17.74 39.89 -48.30
CA ALA A 56 -17.32 40.23 -46.95
C ALA A 56 -18.34 39.76 -45.90
N ILE A 57 -19.64 39.97 -46.17
CA ILE A 57 -20.73 39.45 -45.32
C ILE A 57 -20.71 37.92 -45.25
N GLY A 58 -20.59 37.24 -46.40
CA GLY A 58 -20.54 35.78 -46.44
C GLY A 58 -19.36 35.23 -45.62
N THR A 59 -18.20 35.87 -45.72
CA THR A 59 -17.00 35.50 -44.96
C THR A 59 -17.21 35.73 -43.45
N ALA A 60 -17.82 36.85 -43.06
CA ALA A 60 -18.14 37.15 -41.68
C ALA A 60 -19.11 36.14 -41.07
N ILE A 61 -20.11 35.68 -41.83
CA ILE A 61 -21.09 34.66 -41.39
C ILE A 61 -20.39 33.31 -41.18
N ILE A 62 -19.53 32.89 -42.10
CA ILE A 62 -18.77 31.63 -41.98
C ILE A 62 -17.86 31.68 -40.75
N LEU A 63 -17.17 32.80 -40.53
CA LEU A 63 -16.30 32.98 -39.37
C LEU A 63 -17.10 32.95 -38.07
N ALA A 64 -18.25 33.63 -38.01
CA ALA A 64 -19.14 33.62 -36.86
C ALA A 64 -19.66 32.20 -36.56
N ALA A 65 -20.07 31.44 -37.58
CA ALA A 65 -20.50 30.05 -37.44
C ALA A 65 -19.37 29.16 -36.90
N ALA A 66 -18.14 29.31 -37.39
CA ALA A 66 -16.98 28.57 -36.91
C ALA A 66 -16.67 28.88 -35.43
N ILE A 67 -16.77 30.14 -35.02
CA ILE A 67 -16.58 30.55 -33.62
C ILE A 67 -17.65 29.93 -32.73
N VAL A 68 -18.93 29.92 -33.15
CA VAL A 68 -20.01 29.30 -32.38
C VAL A 68 -19.79 27.80 -32.21
N LEU A 69 -19.34 27.11 -33.26
CA LEU A 69 -19.01 25.68 -33.18
C LEU A 69 -17.85 25.41 -32.22
N LEU A 70 -16.77 26.19 -32.29
CA LEU A 70 -15.63 26.06 -31.37
C LEU A 70 -16.01 26.34 -29.91
N VAL A 71 -16.86 27.35 -29.66
CA VAL A 71 -17.35 27.66 -28.31
C VAL A 71 -18.25 26.54 -27.79
N ARG A 72 -19.07 25.94 -28.65
CA ARG A 72 -19.94 24.81 -28.29
C ARG A 72 -19.13 23.57 -27.92
N ASP A 73 -18.11 23.23 -28.71
CA ASP A 73 -17.23 22.09 -28.46
C ASP A 73 -16.42 22.27 -27.18
N LYS A 74 -15.93 23.50 -26.92
CA LYS A 74 -15.26 23.82 -25.66
C LYS A 74 -16.16 23.60 -24.45
N ARG A 75 -17.41 24.06 -24.48
CA ARG A 75 -18.37 23.86 -23.38
C ARG A 75 -18.70 22.39 -23.17
N HIS A 76 -18.77 21.59 -24.24
CA HIS A 76 -18.98 20.16 -24.15
C HIS A 76 -17.82 19.46 -23.43
N LEU A 77 -16.58 19.79 -23.81
CA LEU A 77 -15.37 19.24 -23.19
C LEU A 77 -15.22 19.63 -21.71
N GLU A 78 -15.59 20.85 -21.35
CA GLU A 78 -15.61 21.29 -19.94
C GLU A 78 -16.63 20.51 -19.11
N GLY A 79 -17.79 20.18 -19.69
CA GLY A 79 -18.80 19.32 -19.06
C GLY A 79 -18.32 17.89 -18.86
N GLU A 80 -17.67 17.30 -19.86
CA GLU A 80 -17.08 15.95 -19.75
C GLU A 80 -15.96 15.92 -18.69
N LEU A 81 -15.10 16.95 -18.64
CA LEU A 81 -14.03 17.05 -17.65
C LEU A 81 -14.57 17.17 -16.22
N GLN A 82 -15.65 17.94 -16.02
CA GLN A 82 -16.31 18.04 -14.72
C GLN A 82 -16.95 16.71 -14.31
N SER A 83 -17.56 15.99 -15.25
CA SER A 83 -18.16 14.68 -14.97
C SER A 83 -17.10 13.63 -14.57
N LEU A 84 -15.96 13.59 -15.27
CA LEU A 84 -14.83 12.72 -14.95
C LEU A 84 -14.17 13.09 -13.61
N SER A 85 -14.09 14.38 -13.30
CA SER A 85 -13.59 14.84 -12.00
C SER A 85 -14.52 14.39 -10.86
N GLY A 86 -15.84 14.52 -11.03
CA GLY A 86 -16.82 14.04 -10.05
C GLY A 86 -16.82 12.51 -9.89
N GLU A 87 -16.66 11.76 -10.98
CA GLU A 87 -16.53 10.30 -10.95
C GLU A 87 -15.24 9.86 -10.23
N LYS A 88 -14.14 10.58 -10.42
CA LYS A 88 -12.88 10.30 -9.72
C LYS A 88 -12.98 10.55 -8.22
N ILE A 89 -13.61 11.67 -7.82
CA ILE A 89 -13.80 12.01 -6.39
C ILE A 89 -14.68 10.96 -5.69
N THR A 90 -15.78 10.55 -6.31
CA THR A 90 -16.69 9.54 -5.76
C THR A 90 -16.05 8.14 -5.66
N SER A 91 -15.16 7.80 -6.59
CA SER A 91 -14.34 6.57 -6.54
C SER A 91 -13.34 6.58 -5.39
N GLU A 92 -12.69 7.72 -5.14
CA GLU A 92 -11.74 7.91 -4.04
C GLU A 92 -12.44 7.89 -2.67
N GLU A 93 -13.61 8.52 -2.54
CA GLU A 93 -14.45 8.42 -1.35
C GLU A 93 -14.93 6.99 -1.08
N SER A 94 -15.30 6.25 -2.12
CA SER A 94 -15.73 4.85 -1.99
C SER A 94 -14.58 3.96 -1.50
N ARG A 95 -13.37 4.18 -2.02
CA ARG A 95 -12.15 3.51 -1.53
C ARG A 95 -11.87 3.84 -0.07
N ASN A 96 -11.95 5.11 0.31
CA ASN A 96 -11.72 5.53 1.70
C ASN A 96 -12.78 4.97 2.66
N ARG A 97 -14.04 4.85 2.23
CA ARG A 97 -15.08 4.17 3.04
C ARG A 97 -14.78 2.68 3.21
N LEU A 98 -14.38 1.99 2.14
CA LEU A 98 -14.03 0.58 2.18
C LEU A 98 -12.82 0.31 3.07
N THR A 99 -11.79 1.16 3.04
CA THR A 99 -10.63 1.01 3.93
C THR A 99 -11.01 1.23 5.39
N VAL A 100 -11.87 2.21 5.68
CA VAL A 100 -12.39 2.43 7.04
C VAL A 100 -13.27 1.28 7.52
N GLU A 101 -14.16 0.74 6.67
CA GLU A 101 -14.97 -0.44 7.03
C GLU A 101 -14.11 -1.69 7.22
N LEU A 102 -13.08 -1.87 6.40
CA LEU A 102 -12.16 -3.00 6.50
C LEU A 102 -11.29 -2.90 7.76
N GLU A 103 -10.83 -1.70 8.12
CA GLU A 103 -10.21 -1.42 9.42
C GLU A 103 -11.17 -1.70 10.59
N LYS A 104 -12.44 -1.31 10.45
CA LYS A 104 -13.47 -1.55 11.48
C LYS A 104 -13.77 -3.03 11.66
N LEU A 105 -13.84 -3.80 10.56
CA LEU A 105 -14.04 -5.25 10.59
C LEU A 105 -12.82 -5.98 11.15
N LYS A 106 -11.60 -5.55 10.81
CA LYS A 106 -10.37 -6.06 11.44
C LYS A 106 -10.31 -5.81 12.95
N ARG A 107 -10.92 -4.73 13.41
CA ARG A 107 -10.99 -4.38 14.84
C ARG A 107 -12.15 -5.05 15.57
N GLN A 108 -13.10 -5.68 14.88
CA GLN A 108 -14.16 -6.38 15.58
C GLN A 108 -13.58 -7.59 16.30
N PRO A 109 -13.80 -7.73 17.61
CA PRO A 109 -13.28 -8.86 18.36
C PRO A 109 -13.85 -10.17 17.80
N SER A 110 -12.96 -10.98 17.22
CA SER A 110 -13.27 -12.34 16.79
C SER A 110 -13.49 -13.22 18.02
N SER A 111 -14.67 -13.84 18.13
CA SER A 111 -14.96 -14.78 19.23
C SER A 111 -14.02 -15.98 19.22
N HIS A 112 -13.54 -16.38 18.04
CA HIS A 112 -12.51 -17.40 17.85
C HIS A 112 -11.17 -16.95 18.44
N ASP A 113 -10.68 -15.76 18.04
CA ASP A 113 -9.40 -15.24 18.52
C ASP A 113 -9.42 -14.97 20.02
N PHE A 114 -10.56 -14.52 20.54
CA PHE A 114 -10.75 -14.36 21.97
C PHE A 114 -10.67 -15.72 22.70
N GLY A 115 -11.32 -16.76 22.18
CA GLY A 115 -11.25 -18.11 22.73
C GLY A 115 -9.82 -18.67 22.74
N LEU A 116 -9.10 -18.49 21.62
CA LEU A 116 -7.69 -18.85 21.53
C LEU A 116 -6.84 -18.05 22.51
N PHE A 117 -7.04 -16.75 22.63
CA PHE A 117 -6.28 -15.93 23.55
C PHE A 117 -6.52 -16.29 25.02
N GLN A 118 -7.76 -16.64 25.40
CA GLN A 118 -8.04 -17.16 26.75
C GLN A 118 -7.32 -18.48 27.02
N ARG A 119 -7.32 -19.38 26.02
CA ARG A 119 -6.56 -20.63 26.11
C ARG A 119 -5.06 -20.36 26.26
N PHE A 120 -4.51 -19.43 25.49
CA PHE A 120 -3.12 -19.00 25.58
C PHE A 120 -2.76 -18.57 27.00
N LEU A 121 -3.54 -17.68 27.60
CA LEU A 121 -3.29 -17.18 28.96
C LEU A 121 -3.42 -18.29 30.03
N SER A 122 -4.24 -19.31 29.79
CA SER A 122 -4.38 -20.44 30.72
C SER A 122 -3.22 -21.44 30.65
N GLU A 123 -2.65 -21.62 29.46
CA GLU A 123 -1.56 -22.59 29.21
C GLU A 123 -0.18 -21.97 29.39
N PHE A 124 -0.04 -20.66 29.14
CA PHE A 124 1.20 -19.92 29.33
C PHE A 124 0.94 -18.55 30.01
N PRO A 125 0.67 -18.55 31.32
CA PRO A 125 0.28 -17.35 32.06
C PRO A 125 1.43 -16.34 32.21
N GLU A 126 1.11 -15.05 32.26
CA GLU A 126 2.10 -13.96 32.46
C GLU A 126 2.86 -14.07 33.78
N ASN A 127 2.24 -14.65 34.81
CA ASN A 127 2.77 -14.88 36.14
C ASN A 127 3.04 -16.39 36.40
N GLY A 128 3.25 -17.15 35.32
CA GLY A 128 3.64 -18.55 35.39
C GLY A 128 5.08 -18.74 35.84
N GLU A 129 5.41 -19.97 36.24
CA GLU A 129 6.77 -20.29 36.71
C GLU A 129 7.80 -20.05 35.60
N THR A 130 7.44 -20.32 34.34
CA THR A 130 8.32 -20.09 33.19
C THR A 130 8.61 -18.60 33.00
N MET A 131 7.64 -17.71 33.16
CA MET A 131 7.86 -16.27 32.95
C MET A 131 8.79 -15.67 34.01
N ASP A 132 8.63 -16.10 35.27
CA ASP A 132 9.57 -15.79 36.34
C ASP A 132 10.96 -16.39 36.06
N TYR A 133 11.01 -17.56 35.40
CA TYR A 133 12.27 -18.22 35.02
C TYR A 133 13.01 -17.51 33.89
N LEU A 134 12.30 -17.07 32.85
CA LEU A 134 12.87 -16.43 31.66
C LEU A 134 13.52 -15.07 31.97
N THR A 135 13.10 -14.43 33.06
CA THR A 135 13.57 -13.10 33.47
C THR A 135 14.65 -13.13 34.55
N GLN A 136 15.12 -14.33 34.94
CA GLN A 136 16.18 -14.50 35.93
C GLN A 136 17.56 -14.64 35.29
N TRP A 137 18.56 -14.04 35.94
CA TRP A 137 19.97 -14.03 35.53
C TRP A 137 20.64 -15.42 35.55
N PHE A 138 21.22 -15.84 34.41
CA PHE A 138 21.87 -17.15 34.17
C PHE A 138 23.28 -17.34 34.77
N HIS A 139 23.86 -16.34 35.44
CA HIS A 139 25.23 -16.43 35.96
C HIS A 139 25.34 -17.36 37.18
N GLY A 140 25.75 -18.62 36.94
CA GLY A 140 26.19 -19.55 37.99
C GLY A 140 25.09 -20.10 38.90
N ARG A 141 23.82 -19.94 38.50
CA ARG A 141 22.68 -20.54 39.20
C ARG A 141 22.35 -21.91 38.62
N ASN A 142 21.88 -22.82 39.46
CA ASN A 142 21.28 -24.07 39.01
C ASN A 142 19.93 -23.79 38.36
N TRP A 143 19.61 -24.56 37.32
CA TRP A 143 18.37 -24.46 36.56
C TRP A 143 17.60 -25.78 36.69
N GLU A 144 16.30 -25.67 36.80
CA GLU A 144 15.39 -26.80 36.88
C GLU A 144 14.61 -26.88 35.56
N TRP A 145 14.85 -27.91 34.75
CA TRP A 145 14.20 -28.05 33.44
C TRP A 145 12.66 -28.00 33.54
N LYS A 146 12.08 -28.57 34.61
CA LYS A 146 10.63 -28.56 34.88
C LYS A 146 10.01 -27.15 34.94
N LYS A 147 10.81 -26.12 35.24
CA LYS A 147 10.35 -24.73 35.25
C LYS A 147 10.10 -24.17 33.85
N LEU A 148 10.54 -24.88 32.82
CA LEU A 148 10.27 -24.59 31.41
C LEU A 148 9.18 -25.50 30.82
N ASP A 149 8.49 -26.30 31.62
CA ASP A 149 7.44 -27.21 31.14
C ASP A 149 6.29 -26.45 30.48
N GLU A 150 5.93 -25.26 30.97
CA GLU A 150 4.91 -24.40 30.35
C GLU A 150 5.35 -23.98 28.94
N LEU A 151 6.61 -23.58 28.77
CA LEU A 151 7.18 -23.19 27.47
C LEU A 151 7.29 -24.35 26.49
N SER A 152 7.73 -25.51 26.99
CA SER A 152 7.84 -26.74 26.19
C SER A 152 6.46 -27.20 25.73
N THR A 153 5.50 -27.22 26.65
CA THR A 153 4.10 -27.56 26.38
C THR A 153 3.49 -26.59 25.39
N PHE A 154 3.70 -25.28 25.57
CA PHE A 154 3.30 -24.26 24.63
C PHE A 154 3.81 -24.57 23.21
N ASN A 155 5.12 -24.78 23.04
CA ASN A 155 5.70 -25.07 21.73
C ASN A 155 5.17 -26.36 21.09
N ASN A 156 4.80 -27.36 21.89
CA ASN A 156 4.26 -28.63 21.40
C ASN A 156 2.77 -28.56 21.04
N LEU A 157 1.98 -27.80 21.79
CA LEU A 157 0.52 -27.73 21.63
C LEU A 157 0.08 -26.62 20.68
N TRP A 158 0.84 -25.53 20.62
CA TRP A 158 0.60 -24.41 19.72
C TRP A 158 1.38 -24.68 18.43
N THR A 159 0.84 -25.53 17.57
CA THR A 159 1.40 -25.87 16.26
C THR A 159 0.53 -25.32 15.13
N SER A 160 0.74 -25.73 13.89
CA SER A 160 0.02 -25.27 12.68
C SER A 160 -1.50 -25.36 12.73
N ASN A 161 -2.07 -26.04 13.73
CA ASN A 161 -3.51 -26.20 13.90
C ASN A 161 -4.14 -25.11 14.78
N VAL A 162 -3.33 -24.21 15.35
CA VAL A 162 -3.77 -23.06 16.13
C VAL A 162 -3.43 -21.79 15.35
N GLU A 163 -4.46 -21.09 14.89
CA GLU A 163 -4.30 -19.88 14.08
C GLU A 163 -5.29 -18.80 14.52
N PHE A 164 -4.75 -17.63 14.83
CA PHE A 164 -5.53 -16.40 14.99
C PHE A 164 -5.96 -15.88 13.61
N LEU A 165 -7.21 -15.43 13.51
CA LEU A 165 -7.73 -14.75 12.32
C LEU A 165 -7.16 -13.33 12.21
N ASP A 166 -6.89 -12.68 13.34
CA ASP A 166 -6.08 -11.46 13.39
C ASP A 166 -4.62 -11.75 12.98
N SER A 167 -4.22 -11.21 11.82
CA SER A 167 -2.90 -11.43 11.23
C SER A 167 -1.75 -10.91 12.11
N GLU A 168 -1.99 -9.87 12.91
CA GLU A 168 -0.97 -9.32 13.80
C GLU A 168 -0.78 -10.21 15.03
N MET A 169 -1.87 -10.70 15.62
CA MET A 169 -1.80 -11.72 16.68
C MET A 169 -1.16 -13.01 16.17
N GLN A 170 -1.47 -13.45 14.95
CA GLN A 170 -0.87 -14.64 14.35
C GLN A 170 0.64 -14.47 14.15
N TYR A 171 1.08 -13.31 13.66
CA TYR A 171 2.50 -12.98 13.53
C TYR A 171 3.21 -13.01 14.89
N LEU A 172 2.61 -12.42 15.92
CA LEU A 172 3.19 -12.43 17.27
C LEU A 172 3.26 -13.83 17.88
N LEU A 173 2.27 -14.69 17.63
CA LEU A 173 2.31 -16.10 18.04
C LEU A 173 3.48 -16.84 17.38
N GLN A 174 3.69 -16.65 16.07
CA GLN A 174 4.79 -17.27 15.34
C GLN A 174 6.17 -16.76 15.80
N ASP A 175 6.30 -15.46 16.05
CA ASP A 175 7.53 -14.88 16.61
C ASP A 175 7.84 -15.47 17.99
N LEU A 176 6.83 -15.60 18.86
CA LEU A 176 6.97 -16.23 20.17
C LEU A 176 7.39 -17.70 20.05
N GLN A 177 6.75 -18.50 19.19
CA GLN A 177 7.11 -19.90 18.96
C GLN A 177 8.55 -20.05 18.47
N GLN A 178 8.96 -19.24 17.50
CA GLN A 178 10.32 -19.27 16.95
C GLN A 178 11.35 -18.97 18.04
N LYS A 179 11.15 -17.90 18.81
CA LYS A 179 12.06 -17.51 19.89
C LYS A 179 12.11 -18.57 20.99
N SER A 180 10.97 -19.13 21.35
CA SER A 180 10.85 -20.19 22.35
C SER A 180 11.60 -21.44 21.90
N ALA A 181 11.48 -21.83 20.64
CA ALA A 181 12.18 -22.99 20.08
C ALA A 181 13.69 -22.80 20.07
N ILE A 182 14.17 -21.61 19.67
CA ILE A 182 15.60 -21.27 19.72
C ILE A 182 16.12 -21.33 21.16
N PHE A 183 15.40 -20.71 22.11
CA PHE A 183 15.77 -20.71 23.52
C PHE A 183 15.84 -22.13 24.09
N LEU A 184 14.79 -22.94 23.91
CA LEU A 184 14.76 -24.33 24.39
C LEU A 184 15.87 -25.19 23.77
N SER A 185 16.18 -24.98 22.48
CA SER A 185 17.29 -25.69 21.82
C SER A 185 18.64 -25.31 22.41
N GLU A 186 18.87 -24.02 22.67
CA GLU A 186 20.11 -23.55 23.29
C GLU A 186 20.23 -24.03 24.74
N ILE A 187 19.15 -24.00 25.52
CA ILE A 187 19.18 -24.56 26.87
C ILE A 187 19.47 -26.06 26.82
N ALA A 188 18.78 -26.84 25.99
CA ALA A 188 18.99 -28.28 25.87
C ALA A 188 20.44 -28.65 25.48
N GLY A 189 21.03 -27.90 24.55
CA GLY A 189 22.42 -28.12 24.12
C GLY A 189 23.48 -27.74 25.16
N ASN A 190 23.11 -26.92 26.15
CA ASN A 190 24.02 -26.39 27.17
C ASN A 190 23.66 -26.86 28.59
N SER A 191 22.84 -27.90 28.66
CA SER A 191 22.25 -28.45 29.86
C SER A 191 22.84 -29.81 30.19
N PHE A 192 23.18 -30.03 31.45
CA PHE A 192 23.75 -31.29 31.92
C PHE A 192 22.86 -31.90 33.00
N MET A 193 22.56 -33.20 32.88
CA MET A 193 21.89 -33.93 33.95
C MET A 193 22.82 -33.99 35.17
N ASP A 194 22.35 -33.48 36.31
CA ASP A 194 22.97 -33.84 37.59
C ASP A 194 22.37 -35.17 38.07
N ASN A 195 23.14 -35.94 38.82
CA ASN A 195 22.93 -37.37 39.11
C ASN A 195 21.65 -37.68 39.94
N ALA A 196 20.79 -36.69 40.17
CA ALA A 196 19.53 -36.78 40.91
C ALA A 196 18.28 -36.77 40.01
N TYR A 197 18.40 -37.01 38.70
CA TYR A 197 17.30 -37.22 37.73
C TYR A 197 16.22 -36.12 37.62
N GLU A 198 16.31 -35.03 38.39
CA GLU A 198 15.29 -33.96 38.43
C GLU A 198 15.86 -32.54 38.23
N GLU A 199 17.19 -32.39 38.20
CA GLU A 199 17.88 -31.11 38.03
C GLU A 199 18.78 -31.16 36.81
N VAL A 200 18.63 -30.17 35.93
CA VAL A 200 19.40 -30.04 34.70
C VAL A 200 20.10 -28.69 34.75
N THR A 201 21.35 -28.67 35.17
CA THR A 201 22.10 -27.42 35.28
C THR A 201 22.40 -26.90 33.88
N ALA A 202 21.73 -25.81 33.50
CA ALA A 202 22.11 -25.02 32.33
C ALA A 202 23.42 -24.30 32.64
N LEU A 203 24.44 -24.52 31.80
CA LEU A 203 25.79 -23.96 31.92
C LEU A 203 26.49 -24.27 33.25
N ARG A 204 27.31 -25.33 33.28
CA ARG A 204 28.23 -25.56 34.40
C ARG A 204 29.55 -24.83 34.16
N HIS A 205 29.98 -24.01 35.12
CA HIS A 205 31.22 -23.24 35.01
C HIS A 205 32.47 -24.11 34.80
N ASP A 206 32.47 -25.34 35.31
CA ASP A 206 33.59 -26.28 35.14
C ASP A 206 33.76 -26.85 33.72
N GLN A 207 32.81 -26.56 32.81
CA GLN A 207 32.87 -26.95 31.40
C GLN A 207 33.53 -25.90 30.51
N PHE A 208 33.89 -24.73 31.05
CA PHE A 208 34.46 -23.63 30.29
C PHE A 208 35.94 -23.46 30.62
N GLU A 209 36.75 -23.15 29.60
CA GLU A 209 38.19 -22.98 29.78
C GLU A 209 38.54 -21.73 30.61
N ASN A 210 37.65 -20.75 30.60
CA ASN A 210 37.77 -19.51 31.37
C ASN A 210 36.40 -18.84 31.61
N ASP A 211 36.36 -17.96 32.59
CA ASP A 211 35.17 -17.18 32.98
C ASP A 211 34.60 -16.35 31.83
N GLY A 212 35.43 -15.91 30.88
CA GLY A 212 34.99 -15.10 29.74
C GLY A 212 34.06 -15.87 28.80
N GLU A 213 34.39 -17.12 28.49
CA GLU A 213 33.55 -18.00 27.66
C GLU A 213 32.23 -18.35 28.37
N PHE A 214 32.30 -18.68 29.66
CA PHE A 214 31.13 -18.92 30.50
C PHE A 214 30.18 -17.71 30.51
N ASN A 215 30.71 -16.52 30.83
CA ASN A 215 29.93 -15.29 30.90
C ASN A 215 29.28 -14.95 29.56
N HIS A 216 30.03 -15.09 28.46
CA HIS A 216 29.49 -14.85 27.12
C HIS A 216 28.31 -15.78 26.81
N LYS A 217 28.39 -17.07 27.18
CA LYS A 217 27.31 -18.02 26.94
C LYS A 217 26.11 -17.77 27.87
N ALA A 218 26.35 -17.42 29.13
CA ALA A 218 25.30 -17.06 30.08
C ALA A 218 24.54 -15.79 29.64
N ASP A 219 25.26 -14.77 29.17
CA ASP A 219 24.66 -13.54 28.62
C ASP A 219 23.84 -13.81 27.36
N ALA A 220 24.31 -14.71 26.49
CA ALA A 220 23.57 -15.11 25.30
C ALA A 220 22.26 -15.83 25.65
N LEU A 221 22.27 -16.76 26.62
CA LEU A 221 21.05 -17.41 27.10
C LEU A 221 20.10 -16.44 27.77
N GLN A 222 20.62 -15.51 28.59
CA GLN A 222 19.81 -14.44 29.19
C GLN A 222 19.08 -13.65 28.14
N LYS A 223 19.81 -13.20 27.10
CA LYS A 223 19.23 -12.42 26.02
C LYS A 223 18.11 -13.17 25.31
N LEU A 224 18.26 -14.47 25.07
CA LEU A 224 17.22 -15.30 24.47
C LEU A 224 15.99 -15.41 25.39
N GLY A 225 16.19 -15.60 26.71
CA GLY A 225 15.11 -15.60 27.69
C GLY A 225 14.33 -14.27 27.70
N ASP A 226 15.05 -13.14 27.69
CA ASP A 226 14.47 -11.80 27.61
C ASP A 226 13.67 -11.61 26.32
N GLU A 227 14.15 -12.13 25.19
CA GLU A 227 13.46 -12.06 23.91
C GLU A 227 12.15 -12.87 23.90
N VAL A 228 12.14 -14.07 24.50
CA VAL A 228 10.91 -14.87 24.68
C VAL A 228 9.91 -14.11 25.57
N ALA A 229 10.37 -13.62 26.72
CA ALA A 229 9.52 -12.88 27.65
C ALA A 229 8.94 -11.60 27.02
N ALA A 230 9.73 -10.90 26.20
CA ALA A 230 9.28 -9.73 25.47
C ALA A 230 8.25 -10.07 24.38
N ALA A 231 8.44 -11.16 23.63
CA ALA A 231 7.49 -11.62 22.62
C ALA A 231 6.16 -12.04 23.26
N HIS A 232 6.21 -12.76 24.39
CA HIS A 232 5.03 -13.13 25.18
C HIS A 232 4.22 -11.89 25.59
N LYS A 233 4.87 -10.91 26.23
CA LYS A 233 4.22 -9.65 26.65
C LYS A 233 3.60 -8.88 25.50
N LYS A 234 4.22 -8.88 24.31
CA LYS A 234 3.63 -8.23 23.12
C LYS A 234 2.33 -8.91 22.68
N LEU A 235 2.31 -10.24 22.62
CA LEU A 235 1.10 -11.00 22.28
C LEU A 235 0.00 -10.77 23.31
N VAL A 236 0.34 -10.78 24.60
CA VAL A 236 -0.62 -10.51 25.67
C VAL A 236 -1.20 -9.11 25.58
N ARG A 237 -0.34 -8.09 25.40
CA ARG A 237 -0.79 -6.70 25.23
C ARG A 237 -1.75 -6.56 24.07
N MET A 238 -1.41 -7.14 22.92
CA MET A 238 -2.27 -7.15 21.73
C MET A 238 -3.63 -7.83 22.02
N GLY A 239 -3.61 -9.01 22.65
CA GLY A 239 -4.85 -9.72 22.99
C GLY A 239 -5.77 -8.90 23.93
N TYR A 240 -5.21 -8.14 24.88
CA TYR A 240 -5.99 -7.23 25.71
C TYR A 240 -6.52 -6.00 24.93
N GLU A 241 -5.70 -5.40 24.06
CA GLU A 241 -6.12 -4.28 23.21
C GLU A 241 -7.29 -4.68 22.31
N ARG A 242 -7.24 -5.87 21.70
CA ARG A 242 -8.31 -6.41 20.85
C ARG A 242 -9.57 -6.82 21.61
N ARG A 243 -9.46 -7.11 22.92
CA ARG A 243 -10.62 -7.38 23.80
C ARG A 243 -11.41 -6.10 24.13
N LEU A 244 -10.72 -4.96 24.22
CA LEU A 244 -11.29 -3.69 24.68
C LEU A 244 -11.77 -2.77 23.52
N ALA A 245 -11.48 -3.14 22.27
CA ALA A 245 -11.86 -2.43 21.05
C ALA A 245 -13.25 -2.83 20.55
#